data_AF-A0A352Z649-F1
#
_entry.id   AF-A0A352Z649-F1
#
_cell.length_a   1.000
_cell.length_b   1.000
_cell.length_c   1.000
_cell.angle_alpha   90.00
_cell.angle_beta   90.00
_cell.angle_gamma   90.00
#
_symmetry.space_group_name_H-M   'P 1'
#
loop_
_entity.id
_entity.type
_entity.pdbx_description
1 polymer ?
#
loop_
_entity_poly.entity_id
_entity_poly.type
_entity_poly.pdbx_seq_one_letter_code
_entity_poly.pdbx_strand_id
1 'polypeptide(L)'
;MIYILRYFQLRLNMAQHSFTHHTREIVRYSSFLLFFLFVSLFVFFFLYKAFKFFYSFEIVGEFLVIKLLSMIFFIFFIFLILSNINSIIKWFFTKNDLPFVLTNPVSMADVYFTRGMEALFESSWAFIFFSIPVILAYYLATGRFDITFLFSCLLLIPFIIIPHGIAFIMVMVLGRILSPRVIKNTFSFLSLILITLLVVTFRAIQIEKLARPESFAYIYEYMRFLSIPTHPLIPINPFIESIVYFTRGENPSFWLDMGLFLSTACSLSVISYWIHEYFYMACYTNIKSSSTRIKRDILARVFSVFPQRAKNFFLKEIKNLKRDPKEWSQVFLILALIFVYVYNFKLFPKDRSPLPTVFLESLLTFLNMGLLTFVISAICVRFV
;
A
#
# COMPACT_ATOMS: atom_id res chain seq x y z
N MET A 1 17.57 -17.61 18.93
CA MET A 1 18.44 -16.54 18.39
C MET A 1 19.61 -17.08 17.54
N ILE A 2 20.44 -18.01 18.04
CA ILE A 2 21.59 -18.58 17.29
C ILE A 2 21.17 -19.27 15.97
N TYR A 3 20.05 -20.00 15.98
CA TYR A 3 19.53 -20.68 14.79
C TYR A 3 19.04 -19.72 13.70
N ILE A 4 18.52 -18.55 14.09
CA ILE A 4 18.06 -17.51 13.15
C ILE A 4 19.26 -16.86 12.46
N LEU A 5 20.32 -16.53 13.21
CA LEU A 5 21.57 -16.02 12.66
C LEU A 5 22.21 -17.00 11.68
N ARG A 6 22.28 -18.29 12.05
CA ARG A 6 22.83 -19.35 11.19
C ARG A 6 22.01 -19.55 9.91
N TYR A 7 20.69 -19.39 9.98
CA TYR A 7 19.81 -19.43 8.81
C TYR A 7 20.10 -18.29 7.83
N PHE A 8 20.19 -17.05 8.33
CA PHE A 8 20.52 -15.90 7.49
C PHE A 8 21.92 -16.02 6.88
N GLN A 9 22.89 -16.55 7.63
CA GLN A 9 24.24 -16.80 7.14
C GLN A 9 24.25 -17.83 6.00
N LEU A 10 23.51 -18.94 6.11
CA LEU A 10 23.38 -19.93 5.04
C LEU A 10 22.70 -19.37 3.79
N ARG A 11 21.67 -18.53 3.94
CA ARG A 11 21.03 -17.80 2.83
C ARG A 11 22.01 -16.85 2.13
N LEU A 12 22.84 -16.15 2.90
CA LEU A 12 23.86 -15.25 2.38
C LEU A 12 24.92 -16.02 1.58
N ASN A 13 25.37 -17.16 2.11
CA ASN A 13 26.33 -18.04 1.43
C ASN A 13 25.73 -18.64 0.14
N MET A 14 24.45 -19.02 0.14
CA MET A 14 23.76 -19.47 -1.09
C MET A 14 23.63 -18.35 -2.12
N ALA A 15 23.34 -17.12 -1.69
CA ALA A 15 23.32 -15.96 -2.58
C ALA A 15 24.71 -15.70 -3.18
N GLN A 16 25.76 -15.74 -2.37
CA GLN A 16 27.15 -15.59 -2.82
C GLN A 16 27.57 -16.67 -3.83
N HIS A 17 27.17 -17.93 -3.61
CA HIS A 17 27.42 -19.01 -4.57
C HIS A 17 26.59 -18.91 -5.86
N SER A 18 25.41 -18.28 -5.81
CA SER A 18 24.62 -17.98 -7.02
C SER A 18 25.29 -16.89 -7.88
N PHE A 19 25.95 -15.93 -7.24
CA PHE A 19 26.67 -14.85 -7.91
C PHE A 19 27.90 -15.33 -8.71
N THR A 20 28.56 -16.41 -8.29
CA THR A 20 29.81 -16.87 -8.92
C THR A 20 29.64 -17.65 -10.22
N HIS A 21 28.43 -18.14 -10.55
CA HIS A 21 28.26 -19.07 -11.67
C HIS A 21 27.34 -18.64 -12.82
N HIS A 22 26.73 -17.45 -12.82
CA HIS A 22 25.85 -17.02 -13.92
C HIS A 22 26.07 -15.55 -14.32
N THR A 23 26.86 -15.31 -15.38
CA THR A 23 27.08 -13.97 -15.97
C THR A 23 25.76 -13.27 -16.37
N ARG A 24 24.75 -14.02 -16.84
CA ARG A 24 23.41 -13.50 -17.13
C ARG A 24 22.66 -13.00 -15.89
N GLU A 25 22.86 -13.64 -14.72
CA GLU A 25 22.23 -13.19 -13.48
C GLU A 25 22.88 -11.90 -12.95
N ILE A 26 24.21 -11.78 -13.06
CA ILE A 26 24.95 -10.56 -12.69
C ILE A 26 24.45 -9.37 -13.53
N VAL A 27 24.30 -9.53 -14.84
CA VAL A 27 23.78 -8.48 -15.72
C VAL A 27 22.34 -8.10 -15.32
N ARG A 28 21.47 -9.08 -15.01
CA ARG A 28 20.10 -8.81 -14.56
C ARG A 28 20.06 -8.02 -13.26
N TYR A 29 20.81 -8.44 -12.24
CA TYR A 29 20.85 -7.76 -10.94
C TYR A 29 21.49 -6.38 -11.03
N SER A 30 22.55 -6.23 -11.84
CA SER A 30 23.19 -4.93 -12.10
C SER A 30 22.25 -3.97 -12.81
N SER A 31 21.55 -4.43 -13.85
CA SER A 31 20.55 -3.64 -14.59
C SER A 31 19.40 -3.20 -13.67
N PHE A 32 18.95 -4.10 -12.80
CA PHE A 32 17.92 -3.81 -11.80
C PHE A 32 18.41 -2.75 -10.80
N LEU A 33 19.63 -2.91 -10.25
CA LEU A 33 20.21 -1.95 -9.31
C LEU A 33 20.39 -0.56 -9.96
N LEU A 34 20.90 -0.51 -11.20
CA LEU A 34 21.03 0.72 -11.98
C LEU A 34 19.69 1.41 -12.21
N PHE A 35 18.65 0.67 -12.59
CA PHE A 35 17.31 1.21 -12.76
C PHE A 35 16.78 1.81 -11.44
N PHE A 36 16.89 1.07 -10.34
CA PHE A 36 16.46 1.56 -9.04
C PHE A 36 17.24 2.82 -8.63
N LEU A 37 18.56 2.82 -8.78
CA LEU A 37 19.41 3.98 -8.49
C LEU A 37 19.01 5.19 -9.34
N PHE A 38 18.76 5.00 -10.64
CA PHE A 38 18.27 6.06 -11.52
C PHE A 38 16.92 6.63 -11.03
N VAL A 39 15.95 5.79 -10.70
CA VAL A 39 14.65 6.24 -10.19
C VAL A 39 14.80 6.95 -8.85
N SER A 40 15.67 6.46 -7.95
CA SER A 40 15.93 7.10 -6.65
C SER A 40 16.54 8.49 -6.82
N LEU A 41 17.53 8.66 -7.71
CA LEU A 41 18.10 9.97 -8.04
C LEU A 41 17.06 10.90 -8.68
N PHE A 42 16.22 10.38 -9.56
CA PHE A 42 15.13 11.15 -10.16
C PHE A 42 14.13 11.65 -9.10
N VAL A 43 13.68 10.76 -8.21
CA VAL A 43 12.78 11.11 -7.10
C VAL A 43 13.43 12.14 -6.18
N PHE A 44 14.70 11.95 -5.82
CA PHE A 44 15.47 12.90 -5.03
C PHE A 44 15.50 14.29 -5.68
N PHE A 45 15.91 14.38 -6.96
CA PHE A 45 16.01 15.66 -7.65
C PHE A 45 14.66 16.36 -7.79
N PHE A 46 13.62 15.61 -8.14
CA PHE A 46 12.26 16.13 -8.25
C PHE A 46 11.75 16.68 -6.92
N LEU A 47 11.89 15.91 -5.84
CA LEU A 47 11.44 16.33 -4.51
C LEU A 47 12.27 17.47 -3.94
N TYR A 48 13.60 17.46 -4.13
CA TYR A 48 14.46 18.56 -3.69
C TYR A 48 14.06 19.88 -4.36
N LYS A 49 13.81 19.86 -5.68
CA LYS A 49 13.34 21.03 -6.42
C LYS A 49 11.94 21.46 -5.95
N ALA A 50 11.03 20.52 -5.71
CA ALA A 50 9.70 20.79 -5.20
C ALA A 50 9.75 21.42 -3.80
N PHE A 51 10.52 20.85 -2.87
CA PHE A 51 10.69 21.38 -1.52
C PHE A 51 11.32 22.77 -1.54
N LYS A 52 12.36 23.00 -2.33
CA LYS A 52 12.98 24.33 -2.47
C LYS A 52 12.01 25.37 -3.05
N PHE A 53 11.17 24.96 -4.00
CA PHE A 53 10.10 25.81 -4.51
C PHE A 53 9.07 26.13 -3.43
N PHE A 54 8.63 25.16 -2.63
CA PHE A 54 7.69 25.44 -1.54
C PHE A 54 8.30 26.31 -0.44
N TYR A 55 9.57 26.11 -0.08
CA TYR A 55 10.26 26.98 0.88
C TYR A 55 10.45 28.42 0.40
N SER A 56 10.29 28.72 -0.90
CA SER A 56 10.31 30.10 -1.38
C SER A 56 9.10 30.93 -0.91
N PHE A 57 8.06 30.30 -0.39
CA PHE A 57 6.91 30.97 0.22
C PHE A 57 7.15 31.16 1.73
N GLU A 58 7.53 32.37 2.16
CA GLU A 58 8.00 32.68 3.52
C GLU A 58 7.04 32.28 4.67
N ILE A 59 5.72 32.34 4.47
CA ILE A 59 4.75 32.15 5.55
C ILE A 59 4.16 30.73 5.59
N VAL A 60 4.01 30.08 4.42
CA VAL A 60 3.23 28.83 4.28
C VAL A 60 4.08 27.67 3.76
N GLY A 61 5.25 27.97 3.19
CA GLY A 61 6.08 27.00 2.49
C GLY A 61 6.43 25.78 3.33
N GLU A 62 6.82 26.03 4.57
CA GLU A 62 7.26 24.99 5.49
C GLU A 62 6.13 24.02 5.90
N PHE A 63 4.95 24.56 6.19
CA PHE A 63 3.78 23.74 6.48
C PHE A 63 3.41 22.85 5.29
N LEU A 64 3.51 23.41 4.08
CA LEU A 64 3.25 22.67 2.85
C LEU A 64 4.25 21.52 2.65
N VAL A 65 5.53 21.75 2.94
CA VAL A 65 6.57 20.73 2.86
C VAL A 65 6.31 19.59 3.85
N ILE A 66 6.01 19.91 5.12
CA ILE A 66 5.68 18.90 6.13
C ILE A 66 4.46 18.10 5.69
N LYS A 67 3.42 18.77 5.18
CA LYS A 67 2.20 18.10 4.72
C LYS A 67 2.46 17.20 3.53
N LEU A 68 3.28 17.63 2.57
CA LEU A 68 3.67 16.83 1.41
C LEU A 68 4.46 15.59 1.86
N LEU A 69 5.38 15.76 2.81
CA LEU A 69 6.11 14.65 3.43
C LEU A 69 5.16 13.65 4.10
N SER A 70 4.20 14.13 4.91
CA SER A 70 3.17 13.28 5.53
C SER A 70 2.34 12.53 4.49
N MET A 71 1.95 13.18 3.37
CA MET A 71 1.19 12.54 2.30
C MET A 71 2.00 11.43 1.60
N ILE A 72 3.28 11.67 1.32
CA ILE A 72 4.16 10.66 0.72
C ILE A 72 4.28 9.45 1.65
N PHE A 73 4.58 9.66 2.93
CA PHE A 73 4.71 8.56 3.89
C PHE A 73 3.38 7.88 4.20
N PHE A 74 2.25 8.58 4.10
CA PHE A 74 0.92 7.98 4.17
C PHE A 74 0.64 7.03 3.00
N ILE A 75 0.97 7.44 1.77
CA ILE A 75 0.85 6.56 0.60
C ILE A 75 1.75 5.32 0.78
N PHE A 76 3.01 5.54 1.20
CA PHE A 76 3.92 4.43 1.49
C PHE A 76 3.41 3.51 2.57
N PHE A 77 2.81 4.04 3.64
CA PHE A 77 2.23 3.25 4.71
C PHE A 77 1.13 2.32 4.20
N ILE A 78 0.20 2.83 3.38
CA ILE A 78 -0.86 1.97 2.85
C ILE A 78 -0.30 0.92 1.88
N PHE A 79 0.64 1.30 1.02
CA PHE A 79 1.31 0.33 0.14
C PHE A 79 2.08 -0.74 0.93
N LEU A 80 2.72 -0.37 2.04
CA LEU A 80 3.39 -1.31 2.92
C LEU A 80 2.41 -2.29 3.54
N ILE A 81 1.24 -1.86 4.03
CA ILE A 81 0.20 -2.79 4.54
C ILE A 81 -0.18 -3.79 3.45
N LEU A 82 -0.53 -3.30 2.27
CA LEU A 82 -0.97 -4.14 1.15
C LEU A 82 0.12 -5.12 0.68
N SER A 83 1.36 -4.65 0.59
CA SER A 83 2.53 -5.45 0.24
C SER A 83 2.79 -6.54 1.30
N ASN A 84 2.71 -6.17 2.59
CA ASN A 84 2.91 -7.10 3.69
C ASN A 84 1.85 -8.21 3.71
N ILE A 85 0.58 -7.91 3.43
CA ILE A 85 -0.47 -8.95 3.34
C ILE A 85 -0.08 -10.04 2.33
N ASN A 86 0.41 -9.64 1.16
CA ASN A 86 0.84 -10.57 0.12
C ASN A 86 2.07 -11.38 0.53
N SER A 87 3.08 -10.72 1.10
CA SER A 87 4.29 -11.38 1.59
C SER A 87 3.99 -12.38 2.71
N ILE A 88 3.17 -12.01 3.69
CA ILE A 88 2.78 -12.88 4.79
C ILE A 88 2.08 -14.13 4.26
N ILE A 89 1.14 -13.98 3.30
CA ILE A 89 0.46 -15.15 2.72
C ILE A 89 1.43 -16.06 1.95
N LYS A 90 2.38 -15.47 1.23
CA LYS A 90 3.42 -16.22 0.52
C LYS A 90 4.26 -17.06 1.49
N TRP A 91 4.81 -16.43 2.53
CA TRP A 91 5.76 -17.08 3.45
C TRP A 91 5.11 -18.00 4.48
N PHE A 92 3.93 -17.65 5.01
CA PHE A 92 3.26 -18.43 6.05
C PHE A 92 2.31 -19.51 5.55
N PHE A 93 1.85 -19.45 4.29
CA PHE A 93 0.82 -20.39 3.83
C PHE A 93 1.12 -21.08 2.50
N THR A 94 1.90 -20.45 1.63
CA THR A 94 2.08 -20.94 0.24
C THR A 94 3.44 -21.58 0.01
N LYS A 95 4.42 -21.35 0.89
CA LYS A 95 5.78 -21.83 0.69
C LYS A 95 5.85 -23.36 0.70
N ASN A 96 6.57 -23.93 -0.26
CA ASN A 96 6.62 -25.39 -0.50
C ASN A 96 7.27 -26.18 0.64
N ASP A 97 8.15 -25.56 1.43
CA ASP A 97 8.84 -26.17 2.57
C ASP A 97 7.98 -26.20 3.84
N LEU A 98 6.79 -25.58 3.82
CA LEU A 98 5.93 -25.45 4.99
C LEU A 98 5.47 -26.79 5.59
N PRO A 99 5.08 -27.81 4.81
CA PRO A 99 4.73 -29.12 5.37
C PRO A 99 5.90 -29.74 6.14
N PHE A 100 7.12 -29.60 5.64
CA PHE A 100 8.33 -30.12 6.28
C PHE A 100 8.66 -29.41 7.59
N VAL A 101 8.51 -28.07 7.63
CA VAL A 101 8.74 -27.28 8.84
C VAL A 101 7.72 -27.63 9.94
N LEU A 102 6.46 -27.88 9.58
CA LEU A 102 5.40 -28.20 10.54
C LEU A 102 5.43 -29.64 11.07
N THR A 103 6.09 -30.57 10.37
CA THR A 103 6.28 -31.95 10.85
C THR A 103 7.50 -32.11 11.77
N ASN A 104 8.43 -31.17 11.74
CA ASN A 104 9.59 -31.17 12.62
C ASN A 104 9.27 -30.51 13.96
N PRO A 105 9.97 -30.86 15.06
CA PRO A 105 9.78 -30.27 16.38
C PRO A 105 10.41 -28.87 16.46
N VAL A 106 9.95 -27.94 15.60
CA VAL A 106 10.37 -26.54 15.58
C VAL A 106 9.39 -25.72 16.41
N SER A 107 9.90 -24.80 17.23
CA SER A 107 9.04 -23.93 18.03
C SER A 107 8.21 -22.99 17.13
N MET A 108 6.97 -22.69 17.54
CA MET A 108 6.11 -21.74 16.81
C MET A 108 6.71 -20.33 16.79
N ALA A 109 7.50 -19.98 17.80
CA ALA A 109 8.26 -18.74 17.84
C ALA A 109 9.29 -18.67 16.71
N ASP A 110 10.08 -19.72 16.50
CA ASP A 110 11.08 -19.74 15.42
C ASP A 110 10.42 -19.66 14.05
N VAL A 111 9.27 -20.32 13.85
CA VAL A 111 8.49 -20.20 12.59
C VAL A 111 8.03 -18.77 12.38
N TYR A 112 7.47 -18.13 13.41
CA TYR A 112 7.00 -16.74 13.33
C TYR A 112 8.14 -15.78 13.02
N PHE A 113 9.24 -15.81 13.77
CA PHE A 113 10.34 -14.86 13.58
C PHE A 113 11.07 -15.07 12.25
N THR A 114 11.34 -16.32 11.85
CA THR A 114 12.03 -16.59 10.58
C THR A 114 11.19 -16.17 9.38
N ARG A 115 9.92 -16.62 9.30
CA ARG A 115 9.02 -16.29 8.19
C ARG A 115 8.58 -14.83 8.23
N GLY A 116 8.38 -14.27 9.42
CA GLY A 116 8.05 -12.87 9.63
C GLY A 116 9.15 -11.97 9.10
N MET A 117 10.42 -12.24 9.43
CA MET A 117 11.54 -11.48 8.89
C MET A 117 11.66 -11.64 7.36
N GLU A 118 11.54 -12.86 6.82
CA GLU A 118 11.54 -13.07 5.35
C GLU A 118 10.44 -12.25 4.65
N ALA A 119 9.23 -12.23 5.23
CA ALA A 119 8.10 -11.46 4.70
C ALA A 119 8.29 -9.94 4.85
N LEU A 120 8.85 -9.48 5.97
CA LEU A 120 9.14 -8.08 6.24
C LEU A 120 10.22 -7.55 5.30
N PHE A 121 11.32 -8.28 5.10
CA PHE A 121 12.35 -7.91 4.14
C PHE A 121 11.84 -7.87 2.70
N GLU A 122 11.08 -8.90 2.27
CA GLU A 122 10.53 -8.93 0.91
C GLU A 122 9.56 -7.78 0.61
N SER A 123 8.75 -7.38 1.59
CA SER A 123 7.78 -6.30 1.41
C SER A 123 8.36 -4.89 1.52
N SER A 124 9.49 -4.73 2.23
CA SER A 124 9.95 -3.41 2.70
C SER A 124 11.23 -2.91 2.05
N TRP A 125 12.00 -3.76 1.35
CA TRP A 125 13.26 -3.35 0.73
C TRP A 125 13.10 -2.15 -0.22
N ALA A 126 12.04 -2.16 -1.05
CA ALA A 126 11.77 -1.08 -2.00
C ALA A 126 11.36 0.21 -1.28
N PHE A 127 10.59 0.11 -0.19
CA PHE A 127 10.20 1.25 0.62
C PHE A 127 11.42 1.95 1.25
N ILE A 128 12.34 1.18 1.86
CA ILE A 128 13.57 1.74 2.44
C ILE A 128 14.33 2.50 1.37
N PHE A 129 14.50 1.86 0.20
CA PHE A 129 15.23 2.42 -0.91
C PHE A 129 14.65 3.74 -1.43
N PHE A 130 13.32 3.88 -1.50
CA PHE A 130 12.66 5.13 -1.91
C PHE A 130 12.47 6.15 -0.79
N SER A 131 12.49 5.74 0.48
CA SER A 131 12.31 6.67 1.60
C SER A 131 13.57 7.46 1.91
N ILE A 132 14.75 6.84 1.77
CA ILE A 132 16.05 7.51 1.97
C ILE A 132 16.20 8.78 1.09
N PRO A 133 16.01 8.75 -0.25
CA PRO A 133 16.12 9.95 -1.07
C PRO A 133 15.05 11.00 -0.74
N VAL A 134 13.85 10.60 -0.30
CA VAL A 134 12.80 11.53 0.15
C VAL A 134 13.24 12.30 1.39
N ILE A 135 13.77 11.59 2.39
CA ILE A 135 14.29 12.19 3.62
C ILE A 135 15.51 13.07 3.29
N LEU A 136 16.41 12.58 2.45
CA LEU A 136 17.60 13.33 2.03
C LEU A 136 17.22 14.65 1.33
N ALA A 137 16.23 14.63 0.43
CA ALA A 137 15.72 15.81 -0.25
C ALA A 137 15.16 16.84 0.76
N TYR A 138 14.46 16.38 1.79
CA TYR A 138 13.94 17.25 2.86
C TYR A 138 15.07 17.90 3.66
N TYR A 139 16.04 17.11 4.15
CA TYR A 139 17.17 17.62 4.93
C TYR A 139 17.99 18.65 4.15
N LEU A 140 18.31 18.37 2.89
CA LEU A 140 19.03 19.32 2.04
C LEU A 140 18.22 20.57 1.68
N ALA A 141 16.89 20.46 1.54
CA ALA A 141 16.04 21.62 1.32
C ALA A 141 15.98 22.55 2.56
N THR A 142 16.10 21.99 3.76
CA THR A 142 16.17 22.75 5.03
C THR A 142 17.56 23.30 5.36
N GLY A 143 18.58 22.97 4.56
CA GLY A 143 19.96 23.42 4.78
C GLY A 143 20.67 22.77 5.97
N ARG A 144 20.06 21.78 6.63
CA ARG A 144 20.64 21.03 7.75
C ARG A 144 20.87 19.59 7.33
N PHE A 145 22.09 19.24 6.93
CA PHE A 145 22.50 17.85 6.69
C PHE A 145 23.50 17.43 7.75
N ASP A 146 22.99 16.90 8.85
CA ASP A 146 23.78 16.51 10.02
C ASP A 146 23.53 15.04 10.39
N ILE A 147 24.13 14.58 11.50
CA ILE A 147 23.92 13.23 12.04
C ILE A 147 22.45 12.89 12.32
N THR A 148 21.61 13.92 12.47
CA THR A 148 20.15 13.83 12.59
C THR A 148 19.48 13.15 11.39
N PHE A 149 20.06 13.23 10.19
CA PHE A 149 19.59 12.49 9.01
C PHE A 149 19.67 10.97 9.24
N LEU A 150 20.75 10.49 9.87
CA LEU A 150 20.95 9.08 10.14
C LEU A 150 19.92 8.57 11.16
N PHE A 151 19.60 9.37 12.18
CA PHE A 151 18.53 9.05 13.13
C PHE A 151 17.16 8.97 12.44
N SER A 152 16.84 9.90 11.54
CA SER A 152 15.63 9.83 10.71
C SER A 152 15.57 8.57 9.85
N CYS A 153 16.70 8.13 9.28
CA CYS A 153 16.75 6.87 8.54
C CYS A 153 16.54 5.65 9.45
N LEU A 154 17.03 5.69 10.69
CA LEU A 154 16.82 4.62 11.66
C LEU A 154 15.35 4.46 12.05
N LEU A 155 14.58 5.54 12.06
CA LEU A 155 13.12 5.53 12.30
C LEU A 155 12.32 4.79 11.22
N LEU A 156 12.90 4.51 10.06
CA LEU A 156 12.25 3.66 9.06
C LEU A 156 12.02 2.23 9.58
N ILE A 157 12.86 1.75 10.51
CA ILE A 157 12.74 0.40 11.08
C ILE A 157 11.39 0.24 11.83
N PRO A 158 11.09 1.02 12.88
CA PRO A 158 9.78 0.95 13.54
C PRO A 158 8.64 1.30 12.58
N PHE A 159 8.85 2.21 11.63
CA PHE A 159 7.84 2.54 10.61
C PHE A 159 7.43 1.34 9.76
N ILE A 160 8.34 0.40 9.49
CA ILE A 160 8.06 -0.82 8.72
C ILE A 160 7.41 -1.91 9.58
N ILE A 161 7.81 -2.01 10.85
CA ILE A 161 7.29 -3.03 11.78
C ILE A 161 5.79 -2.84 12.02
N ILE A 162 5.34 -1.59 12.14
CA ILE A 162 3.93 -1.25 12.40
C ILE A 162 2.97 -1.79 11.30
N PRO A 163 3.13 -1.43 10.00
CA PRO A 163 2.27 -1.96 8.94
C PRO A 163 2.42 -3.47 8.76
N HIS A 164 3.60 -4.04 9.04
CA HIS A 164 3.79 -5.49 9.05
C HIS A 164 2.90 -6.16 10.12
N GLY A 165 2.93 -5.67 11.35
CA GLY A 165 2.10 -6.19 12.45
C GLY A 165 0.60 -6.04 12.16
N ILE A 166 0.17 -4.86 11.67
CA ILE A 166 -1.23 -4.63 11.27
C ILE A 166 -1.65 -5.62 10.18
N ALA A 167 -0.86 -5.75 9.11
CA ALA A 167 -1.13 -6.69 8.03
C ALA A 167 -1.18 -8.15 8.51
N PHE A 168 -0.30 -8.53 9.43
CA PHE A 168 -0.25 -9.88 10.00
C PHE A 168 -1.50 -10.20 10.81
N ILE A 169 -1.90 -9.30 11.70
CA ILE A 169 -3.13 -9.44 12.48
C ILE A 169 -4.34 -9.55 11.55
N MET A 170 -4.43 -8.69 10.53
CA MET A 170 -5.50 -8.76 9.54
C MET A 170 -5.53 -10.12 8.83
N VAL A 171 -4.38 -10.61 8.36
CA VAL A 171 -4.30 -11.90 7.65
C VAL A 171 -4.68 -13.06 8.56
N MET A 172 -4.25 -13.09 9.82
CA MET A 172 -4.58 -14.17 10.75
C MET A 172 -6.05 -14.15 11.17
N VAL A 173 -6.59 -12.97 11.50
CA VAL A 173 -8.00 -12.83 11.89
C VAL A 173 -8.92 -13.17 10.71
N LEU A 174 -8.64 -12.64 9.51
CA LEU A 174 -9.41 -12.96 8.31
C LEU A 174 -9.20 -14.41 7.88
N GLY A 175 -8.00 -14.97 8.08
CA GLY A 175 -7.63 -16.36 7.75
C GLY A 175 -8.42 -17.41 8.54
N ARG A 176 -9.00 -17.01 9.67
CA ARG A 176 -9.93 -17.85 10.44
C ARG A 176 -11.26 -18.06 9.73
N ILE A 177 -11.70 -17.08 8.92
CA ILE A 177 -13.04 -17.08 8.29
C ILE A 177 -12.93 -17.34 6.77
N LEU A 178 -11.92 -16.74 6.14
CA LEU A 178 -11.66 -16.78 4.71
C LEU A 178 -10.40 -17.59 4.44
N SER A 179 -10.35 -18.28 3.30
CA SER A 179 -9.09 -18.92 2.90
C SER A 179 -8.06 -17.83 2.52
N PRO A 180 -6.81 -17.93 2.98
CA PRO A 180 -5.69 -17.05 2.59
C PRO A 180 -5.52 -16.80 1.09
N ARG A 181 -5.95 -17.71 0.21
CA ARG A 181 -6.02 -17.45 -1.24
C ARG A 181 -7.01 -16.33 -1.59
N VAL A 182 -8.19 -16.33 -0.96
CA VAL A 182 -9.20 -15.27 -1.12
C VAL A 182 -8.67 -13.97 -0.55
N ILE A 183 -7.99 -14.00 0.60
CA ILE A 183 -7.38 -12.80 1.20
C ILE A 183 -6.34 -12.20 0.25
N LYS A 184 -5.39 -12.99 -0.25
CA LYS A 184 -4.36 -12.53 -1.21
C LYS A 184 -4.98 -11.86 -2.42
N ASN A 185 -5.97 -12.53 -3.03
CA ASN A 185 -6.61 -12.02 -4.24
C ASN A 185 -7.45 -10.78 -3.95
N THR A 186 -8.15 -10.73 -2.83
CA THR A 186 -8.97 -9.57 -2.43
C THR A 186 -8.11 -8.35 -2.11
N PHE A 187 -6.97 -8.53 -1.42
CA PHE A 187 -6.09 -7.42 -1.05
C PHE A 187 -5.16 -6.97 -2.17
N SER A 188 -4.68 -7.89 -3.02
CA SER A 188 -4.01 -7.53 -4.29
C SER A 188 -4.94 -6.78 -5.23
N PHE A 189 -6.24 -6.98 -5.07
CA PHE A 189 -7.27 -6.28 -5.80
C PHE A 189 -7.62 -4.92 -5.14
N LEU A 190 -7.74 -4.89 -3.81
CA LEU A 190 -7.96 -3.67 -3.03
C LEU A 190 -6.83 -2.65 -3.23
N SER A 191 -5.59 -3.11 -3.43
CA SER A 191 -4.47 -2.23 -3.77
C SER A 191 -4.69 -1.49 -5.10
N LEU A 192 -5.26 -2.16 -6.11
CA LEU A 192 -5.58 -1.55 -7.40
C LEU A 192 -6.73 -0.53 -7.29
N ILE A 193 -7.77 -0.86 -6.53
CA ILE A 193 -8.82 0.12 -6.18
C ILE A 193 -8.21 1.32 -5.47
N LEU A 194 -7.39 1.08 -4.45
CA LEU A 194 -6.81 2.15 -3.65
C LEU A 194 -5.95 3.09 -4.52
N ILE A 195 -5.12 2.54 -5.41
CA ILE A 195 -4.36 3.34 -6.38
C ILE A 195 -5.32 4.20 -7.22
N THR A 196 -6.39 3.59 -7.73
CA THR A 196 -7.40 4.30 -8.53
C THR A 196 -8.05 5.43 -7.71
N LEU A 197 -8.46 5.14 -6.47
CA LEU A 197 -9.09 6.10 -5.57
C LEU A 197 -8.13 7.23 -5.20
N LEU A 198 -6.85 6.93 -4.95
CA LEU A 198 -5.82 7.94 -4.69
C LEU A 198 -5.62 8.84 -5.90
N VAL A 199 -5.49 8.28 -7.10
CA VAL A 199 -5.37 9.06 -8.35
C VAL A 199 -6.58 9.95 -8.56
N VAL A 200 -7.79 9.42 -8.34
CA VAL A 200 -9.03 10.21 -8.45
C VAL A 200 -9.08 11.31 -7.40
N THR A 201 -8.72 11.02 -6.15
CA THR A 201 -8.70 12.00 -5.06
C THR A 201 -7.67 13.10 -5.33
N PHE A 202 -6.49 12.75 -5.83
CA PHE A 202 -5.48 13.74 -6.23
C PHE A 202 -5.94 14.61 -7.40
N ARG A 203 -6.62 14.03 -8.40
CA ARG A 203 -7.29 14.82 -9.44
C ARG A 203 -8.43 15.67 -8.89
N ALA A 204 -9.16 15.18 -7.89
CA ALA A 204 -10.29 15.87 -7.29
C ALA A 204 -9.89 17.13 -6.53
N ILE A 205 -8.77 17.06 -5.83
CA ILE A 205 -8.22 18.16 -5.05
C ILE A 205 -7.69 19.29 -5.98
N GLN A 206 -7.61 19.06 -7.31
CA GLN A 206 -7.11 20.06 -8.27
C GLN A 206 -5.77 20.67 -7.80
N ILE A 207 -4.80 19.82 -7.45
CA ILE A 207 -3.49 20.25 -6.94
C ILE A 207 -2.79 21.22 -7.92
N GLU A 208 -3.13 21.17 -9.20
CA GLU A 208 -2.67 22.12 -10.23
C GLU A 208 -3.12 23.57 -10.00
N LYS A 209 -4.23 23.81 -9.28
CA LYS A 209 -4.65 25.17 -8.88
C LYS A 209 -3.92 25.69 -7.64
N LEU A 210 -3.30 24.82 -6.83
CA LEU A 210 -2.46 25.21 -5.69
C LEU A 210 -1.16 25.91 -6.12
N ALA A 211 -0.77 25.83 -7.39
CA ALA A 211 0.40 26.50 -7.94
C ALA A 211 0.12 27.92 -8.48
N ARG A 212 -1.11 28.45 -8.33
CA ARG A 212 -1.47 29.80 -8.80
C ARG A 212 -1.40 30.83 -7.65
N PRO A 213 -0.61 31.92 -7.79
CA PRO A 213 -0.34 32.88 -6.71
C PRO A 213 -1.51 33.78 -6.26
N GLU A 214 -2.73 33.64 -6.80
CA GLU A 214 -3.81 34.61 -6.56
C GLU A 214 -4.81 34.20 -5.45
N SER A 215 -4.70 32.98 -4.92
CA SER A 215 -5.65 32.42 -3.92
C SER A 215 -5.17 32.47 -2.46
N PHE A 216 -4.38 33.49 -2.08
CA PHE A 216 -3.86 33.61 -0.70
C PHE A 216 -4.96 33.81 0.36
N ALA A 217 -6.09 34.44 0.02
CA ALA A 217 -7.21 34.64 0.95
C ALA A 217 -7.91 33.33 1.36
N TYR A 218 -7.80 32.26 0.57
CA TYR A 218 -8.37 30.95 0.89
C TYR A 218 -7.45 30.10 1.75
N ILE A 219 -6.19 30.50 1.99
CA ILE A 219 -5.21 29.66 2.70
C ILE A 219 -5.68 29.33 4.11
N TYR A 220 -6.31 30.27 4.83
CA TYR A 220 -6.77 30.01 6.20
C TYR A 220 -7.97 29.05 6.26
N GLU A 221 -8.90 29.16 5.30
CA GLU A 221 -10.04 28.24 5.18
C GLU A 221 -9.61 26.85 4.65
N TYR A 222 -8.59 26.83 3.78
CA TYR A 222 -7.95 25.62 3.27
C TYR A 222 -7.09 24.92 4.33
N MET A 223 -6.44 25.66 5.22
CA MET A 223 -5.72 25.13 6.40
C MET A 223 -6.68 24.36 7.30
N ARG A 224 -7.90 24.86 7.48
CA ARG A 224 -8.96 24.20 8.25
C ARG A 224 -9.49 22.94 7.56
N PHE A 225 -9.53 22.91 6.22
CA PHE A 225 -9.94 21.74 5.43
C PHE A 225 -8.84 20.66 5.28
N LEU A 226 -7.57 21.05 5.25
CA LEU A 226 -6.40 20.14 5.17
C LEU A 226 -5.94 19.59 6.53
N SER A 227 -6.57 20.05 7.61
CA SER A 227 -6.48 19.47 8.94
C SER A 227 -7.19 18.10 8.94
N ILE A 228 -6.60 17.12 8.22
CA ILE A 228 -6.96 15.71 8.35
C ILE A 228 -6.91 15.40 9.85
N PRO A 229 -7.94 14.77 10.45
CA PRO A 229 -7.92 14.41 11.85
C PRO A 229 -6.62 13.64 12.16
N THR A 230 -5.71 14.30 12.89
CA THR A 230 -4.42 13.75 13.25
C THR A 230 -4.64 12.82 14.43
N HIS A 231 -5.05 11.58 14.15
CA HIS A 231 -5.16 10.59 15.22
C HIS A 231 -3.74 10.22 15.69
N PRO A 232 -3.38 10.39 16.98
CA PRO A 232 -2.02 10.15 17.49
C PRO A 232 -1.51 8.73 17.25
N LEU A 233 -2.42 7.76 17.16
CA LEU A 233 -2.11 6.35 16.89
C LEU A 233 -1.70 6.03 15.44
N ILE A 234 -1.86 6.97 14.50
CA ILE A 234 -1.46 6.74 13.10
C ILE A 234 0.05 6.94 13.00
N PRO A 235 0.85 5.96 12.55
CA PRO A 235 2.32 5.99 12.62
C PRO A 235 2.98 7.07 11.77
N ILE A 236 2.22 7.71 10.86
CA ILE A 236 2.71 8.80 10.02
C ILE A 236 3.03 10.04 10.84
N ASN A 237 2.16 10.44 11.78
CA ASN A 237 2.34 11.68 12.53
C ASN A 237 3.59 11.67 13.43
N PRO A 238 3.77 10.69 14.33
CA PRO A 238 4.96 10.68 15.18
C PRO A 238 6.26 10.49 14.39
N PHE A 239 6.21 9.80 13.23
CA PHE A 239 7.36 9.68 12.33
C PHE A 239 7.75 11.04 11.72
N ILE A 240 6.77 11.80 11.21
CA ILE A 240 7.03 13.12 10.60
C ILE A 240 7.42 14.13 11.66
N GLU A 241 6.75 14.16 12.81
CA GLU A 241 7.10 15.03 13.94
C GLU A 241 8.52 14.76 14.44
N SER A 242 8.97 13.50 14.42
CA SER A 242 10.36 13.16 14.74
C SER A 242 11.35 13.74 13.74
N ILE A 243 11.07 13.65 12.43
CA ILE A 243 11.90 14.24 11.38
C ILE A 243 11.96 15.77 11.54
N VAL A 244 10.82 16.42 11.82
CA VAL A 244 10.74 17.87 12.03
C VAL A 244 11.52 18.29 13.27
N TYR A 245 11.38 17.54 14.38
CA TYR A 245 12.15 17.78 15.60
C TYR A 245 13.66 17.69 15.36
N PHE A 246 14.11 16.68 14.61
CA PHE A 246 15.51 16.52 14.26
C PHE A 246 16.07 17.63 13.36
N THR A 247 15.21 18.33 12.62
CA THR A 247 15.62 19.50 11.83
C THR A 247 15.56 20.79 12.65
N ARG A 248 14.54 21.02 13.49
CA ARG A 248 14.34 22.31 14.17
C ARG A 248 14.81 22.37 15.61
N GLY A 249 14.79 21.24 16.32
CA GLY A 249 15.08 21.16 17.76
C GLY A 249 13.92 21.61 18.66
N GLU A 250 12.74 21.88 18.09
CA GLU A 250 11.60 22.46 18.81
C GLU A 250 10.42 21.47 18.85
N ASN A 251 10.32 20.69 19.93
CA ASN A 251 9.05 20.09 20.36
C ASN A 251 9.20 19.55 21.81
N PRO A 252 8.48 20.11 22.81
CA PRO A 252 8.59 19.65 24.20
C PRO A 252 8.06 18.22 24.41
N SER A 253 7.19 17.70 23.54
CA SER A 253 6.63 16.33 23.66
C SER A 253 7.40 15.26 22.88
N PHE A 254 8.49 15.62 22.18
CA PHE A 254 9.19 14.71 21.27
C PHE A 254 9.52 13.34 21.89
N TRP A 255 10.06 13.33 23.12
CA TRP A 255 10.43 12.08 23.79
C TRP A 255 9.24 11.17 24.07
N LEU A 256 8.08 11.76 24.35
CA LEU A 256 6.83 11.03 24.56
C LEU A 256 6.33 10.47 23.22
N ASP A 257 6.27 11.29 22.17
CA ASP A 257 5.77 10.88 20.86
C ASP A 257 6.66 9.79 20.22
N MET A 258 7.97 9.93 20.38
CA MET A 258 8.96 8.93 19.99
C MET A 258 8.84 7.64 20.83
N GLY A 259 8.61 7.76 22.14
CA GLY A 259 8.35 6.63 23.03
C GLY A 259 7.07 5.88 22.65
N LEU A 260 6.00 6.60 22.32
CA LEU A 260 4.75 6.04 21.80
C LEU A 260 4.95 5.33 20.47
N PHE A 261 5.75 5.90 19.56
CA PHE A 261 6.04 5.31 18.26
C PHE A 261 6.79 3.97 18.39
N LEU A 262 7.85 3.94 19.19
CA LEU A 262 8.64 2.73 19.43
C LEU A 262 7.83 1.67 20.19
N SER A 263 7.10 2.07 21.24
CA SER A 263 6.24 1.14 21.99
C SER A 263 5.09 0.59 21.15
N THR A 264 4.56 1.36 20.20
CA THR A 264 3.56 0.87 19.22
C THR A 264 4.15 -0.18 18.29
N ALA A 265 5.37 0.03 17.78
CA ALA A 265 6.05 -0.98 16.96
C ALA A 265 6.33 -2.28 17.75
N CYS A 266 6.85 -2.15 18.97
CA CYS A 266 7.12 -3.29 19.85
C CYS A 266 5.83 -4.04 20.23
N SER A 267 4.80 -3.33 20.68
CA SER A 267 3.52 -3.96 21.06
C SER A 267 2.87 -4.71 19.90
N LEU A 268 2.85 -4.14 18.69
CA LEU A 268 2.31 -4.82 17.51
C LEU A 268 3.07 -6.10 17.18
N SER A 269 4.40 -6.12 17.33
CA SER A 269 5.19 -7.32 17.09
C SER A 269 4.90 -8.45 18.09
N VAL A 270 4.68 -8.10 19.36
CA VAL A 270 4.31 -9.05 20.43
C VAL A 270 2.87 -9.55 20.25
N ILE A 271 1.92 -8.65 19.98
CA ILE A 271 0.52 -9.00 19.74
C ILE A 271 0.40 -9.93 18.52
N SER A 272 1.16 -9.64 17.46
CA SER A 272 1.21 -10.48 16.25
C SER A 272 1.76 -11.87 16.54
N TYR A 273 2.78 -11.99 17.41
CA TYR A 273 3.30 -13.29 17.87
C TYR A 273 2.24 -14.07 18.67
N TRP A 274 1.56 -13.44 19.63
CA TRP A 274 0.49 -14.11 20.38
C TRP A 274 -0.63 -14.60 19.46
N ILE A 275 -1.08 -13.76 18.52
CA ILE A 275 -2.10 -14.16 17.55
C ILE A 275 -1.60 -15.31 16.67
N HIS A 276 -0.34 -15.32 16.27
CA HIS A 276 0.25 -16.46 15.56
C HIS A 276 0.14 -17.74 16.38
N GLU A 277 0.59 -17.72 17.63
CA GLU A 277 0.59 -18.90 18.50
C GLU A 277 -0.80 -19.54 18.65
N TYR A 278 -1.85 -18.72 18.81
CA TYR A 278 -3.21 -19.22 18.97
C TYR A 278 -3.92 -19.55 17.64
N PHE A 279 -3.78 -18.72 16.60
CA PHE A 279 -4.66 -18.81 15.41
C PHE A 279 -4.00 -19.49 14.22
N TYR A 280 -2.68 -19.60 14.17
CA TYR A 280 -1.96 -20.04 12.97
C TYR A 280 -2.38 -21.43 12.50
N MET A 281 -2.46 -22.42 13.40
CA MET A 281 -2.86 -23.79 13.04
C MET A 281 -4.30 -23.88 12.53
N ALA A 282 -5.21 -23.08 13.09
CA ALA A 282 -6.59 -22.99 12.60
C ALA A 282 -6.63 -22.41 11.18
N CYS A 283 -5.90 -21.31 10.93
CA CYS A 283 -5.77 -20.70 9.60
C CYS A 283 -5.16 -21.68 8.58
N TYR A 284 -4.11 -22.40 8.97
CA TYR A 284 -3.46 -23.38 8.11
C TYR A 284 -4.39 -24.55 7.73
N THR A 285 -5.17 -25.05 8.69
CA THR A 285 -6.15 -26.12 8.46
C THR A 285 -7.29 -25.66 7.55
N ASN A 286 -7.73 -24.40 7.68
CA ASN A 286 -8.75 -23.80 6.81
C ASN A 286 -8.30 -23.61 5.35
N ILE A 287 -7.00 -23.57 5.08
CA ILE A 287 -6.46 -23.53 3.71
C ILE A 287 -6.54 -24.90 3.05
N LYS A 288 -6.19 -25.94 3.81
CA LYS A 288 -6.09 -27.32 3.33
C LYS A 288 -7.44 -28.02 3.27
N SER A 289 -8.31 -27.76 4.25
CA SER A 289 -9.69 -28.21 4.19
C SER A 289 -10.39 -27.40 3.10
N SER A 290 -10.84 -28.07 2.04
CA SER A 290 -11.67 -27.43 1.03
C SER A 290 -12.86 -26.79 1.73
N SER A 291 -12.99 -25.45 1.70
CA SER A 291 -14.02 -24.69 2.42
C SER A 291 -15.41 -24.88 1.78
N THR A 292 -15.83 -26.13 1.56
CA THR A 292 -17.07 -26.48 0.87
C THR A 292 -18.26 -26.58 1.81
N ARG A 293 -18.06 -26.90 3.10
CA ARG A 293 -19.16 -27.06 4.07
C ARG A 293 -19.67 -25.74 4.68
N ILE A 294 -18.80 -24.90 5.25
CA ILE A 294 -19.23 -23.72 6.05
C ILE A 294 -19.93 -22.63 5.19
N LYS A 295 -19.55 -22.47 3.92
CA LYS A 295 -20.15 -21.45 3.03
C LYS A 295 -21.56 -21.80 2.56
N ARG A 296 -21.99 -23.06 2.64
CA ARG A 296 -23.29 -23.49 2.10
C ARG A 296 -24.46 -22.96 2.94
N ASP A 297 -24.29 -22.86 4.26
CA ASP A 297 -25.39 -22.49 5.18
C ASP A 297 -25.64 -20.98 5.31
N ILE A 298 -24.60 -20.15 5.21
CA ILE A 298 -24.74 -18.69 5.34
C ILE A 298 -25.36 -18.10 4.07
N LEU A 299 -24.87 -18.53 2.90
CA LEU A 299 -25.41 -18.14 1.60
C LEU A 299 -26.84 -18.67 1.41
N ALA A 300 -27.16 -19.86 1.93
CA ALA A 300 -28.52 -20.39 1.88
C ALA A 300 -29.53 -19.55 2.68
N ARG A 301 -29.10 -18.99 3.82
CA ARG A 301 -29.91 -18.10 4.68
C ARG A 301 -30.12 -16.71 4.09
N VAL A 302 -29.07 -16.07 3.57
CA VAL A 302 -29.17 -14.72 2.99
C VAL A 302 -30.04 -14.71 1.72
N PHE A 303 -29.92 -15.75 0.89
CA PHE A 303 -30.73 -15.89 -0.33
C PHE A 303 -32.03 -16.68 -0.11
N SER A 304 -32.57 -16.74 1.11
CA SER A 304 -33.86 -17.38 1.40
C SER A 304 -35.06 -16.58 0.87
N VAL A 305 -34.88 -15.28 0.63
CA VAL A 305 -35.93 -14.34 0.18
C VAL A 305 -36.17 -14.40 -1.34
N PHE A 306 -35.25 -14.98 -2.11
CA PHE A 306 -35.34 -15.02 -3.56
C PHE A 306 -35.99 -16.31 -4.10
N PRO A 307 -36.75 -16.26 -5.20
CA PRO A 307 -37.28 -17.44 -5.89
C PRO A 307 -36.17 -18.46 -6.21
N GLN A 308 -36.49 -19.76 -6.08
CA GLN A 308 -35.52 -20.87 -6.15
C GLN A 308 -34.61 -20.85 -7.39
N ARG A 309 -35.14 -20.43 -8.55
CA ARG A 309 -34.38 -20.33 -9.81
C ARG A 309 -33.36 -19.18 -9.80
N ALA A 310 -33.79 -17.99 -9.38
CA ALA A 310 -32.90 -16.84 -9.22
C ALA A 310 -31.82 -17.12 -8.17
N LYS A 311 -32.20 -17.72 -7.04
CA LYS A 311 -31.27 -18.17 -6.00
C LYS A 311 -30.18 -19.08 -6.57
N ASN A 312 -30.54 -20.10 -7.36
CA ASN A 312 -29.57 -21.03 -7.92
C ASN A 312 -28.65 -20.36 -8.95
N PHE A 313 -29.16 -19.42 -9.73
CA PHE A 313 -28.35 -18.62 -10.65
C PHE A 313 -27.36 -17.72 -9.88
N PHE A 314 -27.84 -16.93 -8.92
CA PHE A 314 -26.98 -16.07 -8.08
C PHE A 314 -25.95 -16.88 -7.30
N LEU A 315 -26.32 -18.04 -6.74
CA LEU A 315 -25.39 -18.92 -6.05
C LEU A 315 -24.34 -19.53 -6.99
N LYS A 316 -24.71 -19.82 -8.24
CA LYS A 316 -23.76 -20.26 -9.28
C LYS A 316 -22.78 -19.13 -9.59
N GLU A 317 -23.28 -17.93 -9.86
CA GLU A 317 -22.44 -16.77 -10.18
C GLU A 317 -21.50 -16.43 -9.03
N ILE A 318 -22.00 -16.36 -7.78
CA ILE A 318 -21.16 -16.10 -6.58
C ILE A 318 -20.11 -17.19 -6.39
N LYS A 319 -20.42 -18.46 -6.73
CA LYS A 319 -19.44 -19.55 -6.67
C LYS A 319 -18.38 -19.45 -7.76
N ASN A 320 -18.77 -19.15 -9.00
CA ASN A 320 -17.86 -18.95 -10.13
C ASN A 320 -16.94 -17.76 -9.87
N LEU A 321 -17.52 -16.63 -9.49
CA LEU A 321 -16.83 -15.45 -9.01
C LEU A 321 -15.82 -15.84 -7.90
N LYS A 322 -16.23 -16.57 -6.86
CA LYS A 322 -15.28 -16.98 -5.79
C LYS A 322 -14.20 -17.96 -6.26
N ARG A 323 -14.44 -18.75 -7.31
CA ARG A 323 -13.48 -19.75 -7.83
C ARG A 323 -12.43 -19.13 -8.73
N ASP A 324 -12.81 -18.15 -9.55
CA ASP A 324 -11.95 -17.56 -10.57
C ASP A 324 -11.59 -16.10 -10.25
N PRO A 325 -10.39 -15.85 -9.71
CA PRO A 325 -9.92 -14.50 -9.36
C PRO A 325 -9.83 -13.56 -10.57
N LYS A 326 -9.67 -14.13 -11.76
CA LYS A 326 -9.60 -13.40 -13.04
C LYS A 326 -10.91 -12.65 -13.32
N GLU A 327 -12.04 -13.24 -12.94
CA GLU A 327 -13.37 -12.67 -13.16
C GLU A 327 -13.59 -11.40 -12.33
N TRP A 328 -13.28 -11.43 -11.03
CA TRP A 328 -13.39 -10.23 -10.19
C TRP A 328 -12.44 -9.12 -10.63
N SER A 329 -11.17 -9.46 -10.91
CA SER A 329 -10.15 -8.48 -11.33
C SER A 329 -10.63 -7.62 -12.51
N GLN A 330 -11.23 -8.26 -13.51
CA GLN A 330 -11.71 -7.58 -14.71
C GLN A 330 -13.08 -6.89 -14.50
N VAL A 331 -14.02 -7.42 -13.68
CA VAL A 331 -15.27 -6.69 -13.32
C VAL A 331 -14.93 -5.33 -12.73
N PHE A 332 -13.97 -5.33 -11.82
CA PHE A 332 -13.59 -4.12 -11.11
C PHE A 332 -12.65 -3.21 -11.91
N LEU A 333 -11.82 -3.72 -12.81
CA LEU A 333 -11.09 -2.89 -13.77
C LEU A 333 -12.08 -2.06 -14.60
N ILE A 334 -13.15 -2.70 -15.09
CA ILE A 334 -14.22 -2.01 -15.82
C ILE A 334 -14.91 -0.97 -14.92
N LEU A 335 -15.22 -1.32 -13.68
CA LEU A 335 -15.87 -0.40 -12.74
C LEU A 335 -14.98 0.80 -12.38
N ALA A 336 -13.68 0.58 -12.19
CA ALA A 336 -12.67 1.62 -12.00
C ALA A 336 -12.56 2.52 -13.23
N LEU A 337 -12.57 1.95 -14.44
CA LEU A 337 -12.54 2.70 -15.70
C LEU A 337 -13.78 3.59 -15.83
N ILE A 338 -14.98 3.05 -15.55
CA ILE A 338 -16.24 3.80 -15.53
C ILE A 338 -16.16 4.94 -14.51
N PHE A 339 -15.64 4.68 -13.31
CA PHE A 339 -15.53 5.71 -12.28
C PHE A 339 -14.57 6.83 -12.68
N VAL A 340 -13.37 6.50 -13.18
CA VAL A 340 -12.42 7.50 -13.69
C VAL A 340 -13.02 8.30 -14.85
N TYR A 341 -13.75 7.63 -15.74
CA TYR A 341 -14.44 8.25 -16.86
C TYR A 341 -15.51 9.25 -16.41
N VAL A 342 -16.47 8.82 -15.57
CA VAL A 342 -17.53 9.68 -15.03
C VAL A 342 -16.93 10.86 -14.27
N TYR A 343 -15.86 10.62 -13.52
CA TYR A 343 -15.18 11.65 -12.75
C TYR A 343 -14.44 12.67 -13.64
N ASN A 344 -13.75 12.20 -14.68
CA ASN A 344 -13.06 13.05 -15.65
C ASN A 344 -14.05 13.98 -16.37
N PHE A 345 -15.26 13.48 -16.69
CA PHE A 345 -16.30 14.26 -17.32
C PHE A 345 -16.86 15.37 -16.39
N LYS A 346 -16.95 15.10 -15.08
CA LYS A 346 -17.36 16.12 -14.09
C LYS A 346 -16.35 17.26 -13.95
N LEU A 347 -15.07 16.99 -14.20
CA LEU A 347 -13.98 17.97 -14.12
C LEU A 347 -13.80 18.78 -15.40
N PHE A 348 -14.49 18.45 -16.49
CA PHE A 348 -14.36 19.18 -17.75
C PHE A 348 -14.91 20.62 -17.57
N PRO A 349 -14.09 21.66 -17.69
CA PRO A 349 -14.53 23.03 -17.50
C PRO A 349 -15.39 23.45 -18.68
N LYS A 350 -16.72 23.42 -18.49
CA LYS A 350 -17.72 23.81 -19.49
C LYS A 350 -17.59 25.27 -19.94
N ASP A 351 -16.89 26.10 -19.15
CA ASP A 351 -16.90 27.55 -19.30
C ASP A 351 -15.62 28.16 -19.92
N ARG A 352 -14.63 27.35 -20.33
CA ARG A 352 -13.30 27.88 -20.74
C ARG A 352 -12.64 27.26 -21.98
N SER A 353 -13.40 26.88 -23.02
CA SER A 353 -12.80 26.50 -24.31
C SER A 353 -12.96 27.61 -25.36
N PRO A 354 -11.88 28.17 -25.93
CA PRO A 354 -11.91 29.25 -26.94
C PRO A 354 -12.21 28.73 -28.38
N LEU A 355 -12.88 27.59 -28.52
CA LEU A 355 -13.25 26.97 -29.80
C LEU A 355 -14.78 26.91 -29.92
N PRO A 356 -15.35 26.94 -31.15
CA PRO A 356 -16.79 26.95 -31.36
C PRO A 356 -17.46 25.77 -30.65
N THR A 357 -18.23 26.10 -29.61
CA THR A 357 -18.75 25.19 -28.60
C THR A 357 -19.57 24.04 -29.18
N VAL A 358 -20.27 24.28 -30.29
CA VAL A 358 -21.20 23.30 -30.90
C VAL A 358 -20.50 22.10 -31.54
N PHE A 359 -19.39 22.32 -32.28
CA PHE A 359 -18.70 21.22 -32.98
C PHE A 359 -17.94 20.33 -32.00
N LEU A 360 -17.25 20.95 -31.04
CA LEU A 360 -16.50 20.22 -30.02
C LEU A 360 -17.43 19.44 -29.10
N GLU A 361 -18.56 20.01 -28.68
CA GLU A 361 -19.55 19.34 -27.84
C GLU A 361 -20.25 18.18 -28.57
N SER A 362 -20.60 18.36 -29.85
CA SER A 362 -21.20 17.31 -30.68
C SER A 362 -20.22 16.17 -30.93
N LEU A 363 -18.96 16.47 -31.22
CA LEU A 363 -17.90 15.48 -31.43
C LEU A 363 -17.59 14.72 -30.13
N LEU A 364 -17.50 15.40 -28.99
CA LEU A 364 -17.29 14.77 -27.67
C LEU A 364 -18.46 13.86 -27.29
N THR A 365 -19.69 14.30 -27.57
CA THR A 365 -20.90 13.51 -27.30
C THR A 365 -20.97 12.27 -28.19
N PHE A 366 -20.65 12.40 -29.48
CA PHE A 366 -20.58 11.27 -30.42
C PHE A 366 -19.49 10.26 -30.02
N LEU A 367 -18.28 10.74 -29.73
CA LEU A 367 -17.17 9.90 -29.30
C LEU A 367 -17.49 9.21 -27.96
N ASN A 368 -18.18 9.90 -27.05
CA ASN A 368 -18.66 9.33 -25.79
C ASN A 368 -19.72 8.24 -26.00
N MET A 369 -20.71 8.45 -26.87
CA MET A 369 -21.67 7.40 -27.20
C MET A 369 -20.97 6.17 -27.78
N GLY A 370 -19.99 6.37 -28.66
CA GLY A 370 -19.17 5.28 -29.22
C GLY A 370 -18.41 4.51 -28.13
N LEU A 371 -17.74 5.24 -27.22
CA LEU A 371 -16.97 4.65 -26.13
C LEU A 371 -17.86 3.93 -25.10
N LEU A 372 -19.04 4.50 -24.80
CA LEU A 372 -20.01 3.90 -23.88
C LEU A 372 -20.61 2.62 -24.46
N THR A 373 -20.90 2.61 -25.77
CA THR A 373 -21.33 1.40 -26.49
C THR A 373 -20.23 0.34 -26.54
N PHE A 374 -18.97 0.76 -26.73
CA PHE A 374 -17.81 -0.14 -26.69
C PHE A 374 -17.64 -0.79 -25.31
N VAL A 375 -17.76 -0.02 -24.23
CA VAL A 375 -17.71 -0.53 -22.85
C VAL A 375 -18.85 -1.50 -22.57
N ILE A 376 -20.09 -1.17 -22.97
CA ILE A 376 -21.25 -2.06 -22.81
C ILE A 376 -21.05 -3.36 -23.58
N SER A 377 -20.57 -3.29 -24.83
CA SER A 377 -20.29 -4.47 -25.65
C SER A 377 -19.22 -5.38 -25.02
N ALA A 378 -18.12 -4.80 -24.53
CA ALA A 378 -17.07 -5.53 -23.84
C ALA A 378 -17.56 -6.21 -22.54
N ILE A 379 -18.50 -5.59 -21.83
CA ILE A 379 -19.17 -6.20 -20.67
C ILE A 379 -20.07 -7.36 -21.13
N CYS A 380 -20.91 -7.17 -22.14
CA CYS A 380 -21.82 -8.20 -22.64
C CYS A 380 -21.10 -9.45 -23.14
N VAL A 381 -20.01 -9.31 -23.92
CA VAL A 381 -19.21 -10.44 -24.43
C VAL A 381 -18.57 -11.27 -23.31
N ARG A 382 -18.44 -10.68 -22.12
CA ARG A 382 -17.70 -11.29 -21.02
C ARG A 382 -18.59 -11.99 -19.99
N PHE A 383 -19.86 -11.59 -19.88
CA PHE A 383 -20.83 -12.17 -18.93
C PHE A 383 -21.90 -13.05 -19.61
N VAL A 384 -21.92 -13.11 -20.94
CA VAL A 384 -22.62 -14.14 -21.74
C VAL A 384 -21.66 -15.28 -21.99
#